data_AF-A0A0L8GE80-F1
#
_entry.id   AF-A0A0L8GE80-F1
#
_cell.length_a   1.000
_cell.length_b   1.000
_cell.length_c   1.000
_cell.angle_alpha   90.00
_cell.angle_beta   90.00
_cell.angle_gamma   90.00
#
_symmetry.space_group_name_H-M   'P 1'
#
loop_
_entity.id
_entity.type
_entity.pdbx_description
1 polymer ?
#
loop_
_entity_poly.entity_id
_entity_poly.type
_entity_poly.pdbx_seq_one_letter_code
_entity_poly.pdbx_strand_id
1 'polypeptide(L)' 'MAAEKTSKLTSEERDDVLAPLMKEGWTLVKGRDAIYKEFVFKNFNQVQIKLSTHEFNGLSHRDIRLATFIEKASKSVFD' A
#
# COMPACT_ATOMS: atom_id res chain seq x y z
N MET A 1 18.64 6.55 14.41
CA MET A 1 17.98 5.89 13.25
C MET A 1 16.45 5.90 13.38
N ALA A 2 15.81 7.06 13.63
CA ALA A 2 14.35 7.17 13.77
C ALA A 2 13.69 8.08 12.70
N ALA A 3 14.48 8.85 11.95
CA ALA A 3 13.98 9.83 10.97
C ALA A 3 13.62 9.20 9.61
N GLU A 4 14.26 8.11 9.18
CA GLU A 4 14.02 7.44 7.88
C GLU A 4 12.60 6.89 7.70
N LYS A 5 11.92 6.49 8.80
CA LYS A 5 10.60 5.83 8.73
C LYS A 5 9.43 6.79 8.50
N THR A 6 9.74 8.07 8.30
CA THR A 6 8.75 9.14 8.21
C THR A 6 8.88 9.95 6.94
N SER A 7 9.83 9.68 6.06
CA SER A 7 10.03 10.42 4.80
C SER A 7 9.30 9.77 3.62
N LYS A 8 9.13 10.55 2.55
CA LYS A 8 8.69 10.06 1.24
C LYS A 8 9.64 8.98 0.73
N LEU A 9 9.11 7.95 0.06
CA LEU A 9 9.91 6.93 -0.58
C LEU A 9 10.81 7.54 -1.66
N THR A 10 12.09 7.19 -1.63
CA THR A 10 13.01 7.45 -2.74
C THR A 10 12.67 6.58 -3.95
N SER A 11 13.23 6.90 -5.11
CA SER A 11 13.01 6.11 -6.33
C SER A 11 13.55 4.69 -6.19
N GLU A 12 14.71 4.52 -5.54
CA GLU A 12 15.36 3.22 -5.35
C GLU A 12 14.55 2.35 -4.38
N GLU A 13 14.16 2.89 -3.23
CA GLU A 13 13.34 2.17 -2.25
C GLU A 13 11.98 1.77 -2.82
N ARG A 14 11.42 2.61 -3.70
CA ARG A 14 10.10 2.40 -4.30
C ARG A 14 10.05 1.07 -5.04
N ASP A 15 11.03 0.76 -5.87
CA ASP A 15 11.03 -0.47 -6.66
C ASP A 15 11.06 -1.72 -5.78
N ASP A 16 11.93 -1.73 -4.76
CA ASP A 16 12.07 -2.86 -3.84
C ASP A 16 10.80 -3.10 -3.01
N VAL A 17 10.17 -2.04 -2.50
CA VAL A 17 9.02 -2.16 -1.60
C VAL A 17 7.69 -2.31 -2.33
N LEU A 18 7.57 -1.79 -3.56
CA LEU A 18 6.34 -1.93 -4.35
C LEU A 18 6.26 -3.26 -5.09
N ALA A 19 7.39 -3.83 -5.52
CA ALA A 19 7.41 -5.12 -6.21
C ALA A 19 6.58 -6.23 -5.53
N PRO A 20 6.68 -6.48 -4.20
CA PRO A 20 5.84 -7.47 -3.54
C PRO A 20 4.37 -7.07 -3.50
N LEU A 21 4.04 -5.79 -3.28
CA LEU A 21 2.65 -5.33 -3.24
C LEU A 21 1.98 -5.45 -4.61
N MET A 22 2.71 -5.19 -5.69
CA MET A 22 2.23 -5.37 -7.06
C MET A 22 1.93 -6.85 -7.38
N LYS A 23 2.74 -7.79 -6.87
CA LYS A 23 2.44 -9.23 -6.98
C LYS A 23 1.15 -9.62 -6.26
N GLU A 24 0.82 -8.95 -5.17
CA GLU A 24 -0.44 -9.13 -4.46
C GLU A 24 -1.60 -8.34 -5.10
N GLY A 25 -1.39 -7.63 -6.23
CA GLY A 25 -2.44 -6.92 -6.96
C GLY A 25 -2.67 -5.47 -6.56
N TRP A 26 -1.75 -4.85 -5.80
CA TRP A 26 -1.76 -3.40 -5.63
C TRP A 26 -1.30 -2.69 -6.90
N THR A 27 -1.89 -1.54 -7.18
CA THR A 27 -1.61 -0.74 -8.37
C THR A 27 -1.29 0.71 -8.02
N LEU A 28 -0.54 1.38 -8.89
CA LEU A 28 -0.28 2.81 -8.74
C LEU A 28 -1.46 3.62 -9.29
N VAL A 29 -1.83 4.68 -8.58
CA VAL A 29 -2.89 5.59 -9.01
C VAL A 29 -2.37 6.51 -10.12
N LYS A 30 -3.10 6.59 -11.24
CA LYS A 30 -2.73 7.51 -12.34
C LYS A 30 -2.77 8.96 -11.86
N GLY A 31 -1.67 9.69 -12.06
CA GLY A 31 -1.57 11.11 -11.76
C GLY A 31 -1.46 11.47 -10.26
N ARG A 32 -1.33 10.48 -9.38
CA ARG A 32 -1.07 10.71 -7.96
C ARG A 32 -0.09 9.69 -7.42
N ASP A 33 0.81 10.14 -6.56
CA ASP A 33 1.71 9.25 -5.85
C ASP A 33 0.96 8.52 -4.71
N ALA A 34 0.25 7.46 -5.08
CA ALA A 34 -0.58 6.65 -4.20
C ALA A 34 -0.67 5.22 -4.72
N ILE A 35 -0.94 4.27 -3.83
CA ILE A 35 -1.27 2.88 -4.16
C ILE A 35 -2.76 2.62 -3.95
N TYR A 36 -3.30 1.69 -4.73
CA TYR A 36 -4.70 1.33 -4.71
C TYR A 36 -4.88 -0.18 -4.89
N LYS A 37 -5.83 -0.76 -4.15
CA LYS A 37 -6.30 -2.13 -4.34
C LYS A 37 -7.77 -2.25 -3.98
N GLU A 38 -8.46 -3.14 -4.67
CA GLU A 38 -9.82 -3.54 -4.39
C GLU A 38 -9.85 -4.95 -3.82
N PHE A 39 -10.60 -5.14 -2.74
CA PHE A 39 -10.83 -6.43 -2.11
C PHE A 39 -12.30 -6.80 -2.25
N VAL A 40 -12.56 -8.02 -2.71
CA VAL A 40 -13.90 -8.59 -2.84
C VAL A 40 -13.99 -9.78 -1.90
N PHE A 41 -15.00 -9.79 -1.04
CA PHE A 41 -15.22 -10.84 -0.04
C PHE A 41 -16.45 -11.69 -0.37
N LYS A 42 -16.57 -12.86 0.26
CA LYS A 42 -17.62 -13.86 -0.01
C LYS A 42 -19.04 -13.35 0.30
N ASN A 43 -19.18 -12.39 1.22
CA ASN A 43 -20.42 -11.66 1.47
C ASN A 43 -20.24 -10.17 1.13
N PHE A 44 -21.36 -9.48 0.93
CA PHE A 44 -21.63 -8.19 0.24
C PHE A 44 -20.75 -6.97 0.62
N ASN A 45 -19.43 -7.09 0.61
CA ASN A 45 -18.55 -6.19 1.35
C ASN A 45 -17.29 -5.86 0.52
N GLN A 46 -17.44 -5.35 -0.69
CA GLN A 46 -16.27 -4.85 -1.44
C GLN A 46 -15.61 -3.70 -0.68
N VAL A 47 -14.29 -3.70 -0.59
CA VAL A 47 -13.51 -2.63 0.05
C VAL A 47 -12.49 -2.10 -0.94
N GLN A 48 -12.59 -0.80 -1.22
CA GLN A 48 -11.63 -0.08 -2.05
C GLN A 48 -10.67 0.70 -1.16
N ILE A 49 -9.37 0.42 -1.27
CA ILE A 49 -8.34 1.03 -0.42
C ILE A 49 -7.39 1.85 -1.28
N LYS A 50 -7.16 3.11 -0.88
CA LYS A 50 -6.17 4.01 -1.48
C LYS A 50 -5.28 4.57 -0.38
N LEU A 51 -3.97 4.40 -0.51
CA LEU A 51 -2.99 4.84 0.48
C LEU A 51 -2.04 5.88 -0.11
N SER A 52 -1.84 6.96 0.64
CA SER A 52 -0.90 8.04 0.36
C SER A 52 -0.70 8.85 1.64
N THR A 53 0.53 9.29 1.89
CA THR A 53 0.83 10.18 3.00
C THR A 53 0.62 11.64 2.59
N HIS A 54 -0.32 12.33 3.26
CA HIS A 54 -0.66 13.72 2.98
C HIS A 54 0.53 14.68 3.17
N GLU A 55 1.30 14.50 4.25
CA GLU A 55 2.45 15.36 4.61
C GLU A 55 3.52 15.43 3.50
N PHE A 56 3.63 14.41 2.66
CA PHE A 56 4.62 14.35 1.57
C PHE A 56 3.99 14.39 0.17
N ASN A 57 2.67 14.57 0.10
CA ASN A 57 1.88 14.43 -1.12
C ASN A 57 2.33 13.20 -1.94
N GLY A 58 2.46 12.06 -1.27
CA GLY A 58 3.08 10.88 -1.87
C GLY A 58 3.21 9.70 -0.93
N LEU A 59 3.80 8.62 -1.46
CA LEU A 59 3.99 7.38 -0.73
C LEU A 59 5.13 7.52 0.27
N SER A 60 4.89 7.01 1.47
CA SER A 60 5.91 6.82 2.49
C SER A 60 5.94 5.36 2.95
N HIS A 61 6.94 5.04 3.76
CA HIS A 61 7.02 3.77 4.47
C HIS A 61 5.76 3.43 5.29
N ARG A 62 4.98 4.44 5.73
CA ARG A 62 3.72 4.20 6.46
C ARG A 62 2.68 3.54 5.56
N ASP A 63 2.57 3.99 4.32
CA ASP A 63 1.64 3.44 3.34
C ASP A 63 1.99 1.97 3.01
N ILE A 64 3.27 1.68 2.81
CA ILE A 64 3.78 0.32 2.55
C ILE A 64 3.51 -0.62 3.72
N ARG A 65 3.79 -0.17 4.94
CA ARG A 65 3.54 -0.95 6.16
C ARG A 65 2.06 -1.27 6.32
N LEU A 66 1.19 -0.30 6.07
CA LEU A 66 -0.25 -0.49 6.16
C LEU A 66 -0.76 -1.43 5.06
N ALA A 67 -0.31 -1.27 3.82
CA ALA A 67 -0.64 -2.18 2.71
C ALA A 67 -0.22 -3.63 3.03
N THR A 68 1.01 -3.82 3.52
CA THR A 68 1.52 -5.14 3.91
C THR A 68 0.71 -5.76 5.05
N PHE A 69 0.29 -4.95 6.01
CA PHE A 69 -0.58 -5.41 7.10
C PHE A 69 -1.96 -5.82 6.58
N ILE A 70 -2.56 -5.04 5.68
CA ILE A 70 -3.84 -5.35 5.03
C ILE A 70 -3.74 -6.69 4.28
N GLU A 71 -2.64 -6.95 3.56
CA GLU A 71 -2.44 -8.25 2.88
C GLU A 71 -2.38 -9.43 3.83
N LYS A 72 -1.72 -9.25 4.99
CA LYS A 72 -1.70 -10.32 6.01
C LYS A 72 -3.08 -10.55 6.60
N ALA A 73 -3.80 -9.48 6.90
CA ALA A 73 -5.15 -9.53 7.44
C ALA A 73 -6.13 -10.14 6.44
N SER A 74 -6.04 -9.79 5.15
CA SER A 74 -6.92 -10.31 4.10
C SER A 74 -6.74 -11.81 3.96
N LYS A 75 -5.51 -12.33 3.91
CA LYS A 75 -5.23 -13.77 3.84
C LYS A 75 -5.84 -14.55 4.99
N SER A 76 -5.83 -13.99 6.21
CA SER A 76 -6.46 -14.62 7.39
C SER A 76 -7.99 -14.63 7.36
N VAL A 77 -8.65 -13.84 6.51
CA VAL A 77 -10.11 -13.82 6.35
C VAL A 77 -10.57 -14.84 5.30
N PHE A 78 -9.67 -15.25 4.40
CA PHE A 78 -9.94 -16.21 3.32
C PHE A 78 -9.47 -17.64 3.63
N ASP A 79 -8.76 -17.86 4.75
CA ASP A 79 -8.45 -19.18 5.34
C ASP A 79 -9.63 -19.67 6.20
#